data_AF-W1Y2J3-F1
#
_entry.id   AF-W1Y2J3-F1
#
_cell.length_a   1.000
_cell.length_b   1.000
_cell.length_c   1.000
_cell.angle_alpha   90.00
_cell.angle_beta   90.00
_cell.angle_gamma   90.00
#
_symmetry.space_group_name_H-M   'P 1'
#
loop_
_entity.id
_entity.type
_entity.pdbx_description
1 polymer ?
#
loop_
_entity_poly.entity_id
_entity_poly.type
_entity_poly.pdbx_seq_one_letter_code
_entity_poly.pdbx_strand_id
1 'polypeptide(L)' 'PVLVKKLGINDVFGQSGNSKELLEAYGLTAENIVEKVKETIKHK' A
#
# COMPACT_ATOMS: atom_id res chain seq x y z
N PRO A 1 -2.30 23.69 3.75
CA PRO A 1 -1.91 22.46 3.02
C PRO A 1 -2.10 21.26 3.97
N VAL A 2 -2.66 20.15 3.49
CA VAL A 2 -2.91 18.95 4.31
C VAL A 2 -2.08 17.81 3.76
N LEU A 3 -1.46 17.02 4.64
CA LEU A 3 -0.70 15.83 4.26
C LEU A 3 -1.64 14.78 3.68
N VAL A 4 -1.41 14.38 2.43
CA VAL A 4 -2.16 13.32 1.75
C VAL A 4 -1.17 12.26 1.27
N LYS A 5 -1.26 11.05 1.83
CA LYS A 5 -0.48 9.88 1.37
C LYS A 5 -1.39 9.00 0.52
N LYS A 6 -1.03 8.80 -0.74
CA LYS A 6 -1.77 7.94 -1.68
C LYS A 6 -1.30 6.50 -1.50
N LEU A 7 -2.23 5.58 -1.24
CA LEU A 7 -1.99 4.14 -1.25
C LEU A 7 -2.70 3.51 -2.43
N GLY A 8 -1.99 2.65 -3.16
CA GLY A 8 -2.50 1.94 -4.31
C GLY A 8 -1.42 1.02 -4.89
N ILE A 9 -1.74 0.38 -6.00
CA ILE A 9 -0.73 -0.24 -6.86
C ILE A 9 0.22 0.85 -7.36
N ASN A 10 1.52 0.62 -7.18
CA ASN A 10 2.52 1.42 -7.88
C ASN A 10 2.36 1.19 -9.38
N ASP A 11 2.84 2.12 -10.21
CA ASP A 11 2.79 2.01 -11.66
C ASP A 11 3.75 0.90 -12.14
N VAL A 12 3.28 -0.33 -12.04
CA VAL A 12 4.00 -1.57 -12.39
C VAL A 12 3.05 -2.49 -13.14
N PHE A 13 3.61 -3.28 -14.06
CA PHE A 13 2.82 -4.23 -14.83
C PHE A 13 2.18 -5.29 -13.93
N GLY A 14 1.00 -5.75 -14.34
CA GLY A 14 0.31 -6.89 -13.75
C GLY A 14 1.14 -8.15 -13.86
N GLN A 15 1.21 -8.94 -12.79
CA GLN A 15 1.69 -10.32 -12.87
C GLN A 15 0.52 -11.30 -12.92
N SER A 16 0.68 -12.35 -13.73
CA SER A 16 -0.25 -13.48 -13.75
C SER A 16 0.06 -14.37 -12.55
N GLY A 17 -0.91 -14.54 -11.65
CA GLY A 17 -0.71 -15.31 -10.42
C GLY A 17 -1.98 -15.39 -9.58
N ASN A 18 -1.89 -16.04 -8.43
CA ASN A 18 -3.01 -16.17 -7.51
C ASN A 18 -3.31 -14.81 -6.86
N SER A 19 -4.60 -14.44 -6.73
CA SER A 19 -5.01 -13.10 -6.29
C SER A 19 -4.47 -12.71 -4.92
N LYS A 20 -4.26 -13.70 -4.03
CA LYS A 20 -3.78 -13.48 -2.66
C LYS A 20 -2.31 -13.05 -2.60
N GLU A 21 -1.47 -13.71 -3.40
CA GLU A 21 -0.04 -13.39 -3.50
C GLU A 21 0.18 -12.06 -4.23
N LEU A 22 -0.66 -11.75 -5.23
CA LEU A 22 -0.64 -10.46 -5.90
C LEU A 22 -0.98 -9.31 -4.94
N LEU A 23 -2.02 -9.46 -4.11
CA LEU A 23 -2.37 -8.45 -3.09
C LEU A 23 -1.23 -8.19 -2.10
N GLU A 24 -0.51 -9.24 -1.69
CA GLU A 24 0.69 -9.14 -0.87
C GLU A 24 1.84 -8.44 -1.60
N ALA A 25 2.13 -8.83 -2.85
CA ALA A 25 3.17 -8.25 -3.68
C ALA A 25 2.93 -6.75 -3.96
N TYR A 26 1.68 -6.35 -4.16
CA TYR A 26 1.29 -4.95 -4.32
C TYR A 26 1.21 -4.18 -2.99
N GLY A 27 1.38 -4.86 -1.85
CA GLY A 27 1.34 -4.24 -0.53
C GLY A 27 -0.04 -3.66 -0.18
N LEU A 28 -1.10 -4.23 -0.75
CA LEU A 28 -2.50 -3.88 -0.52
C LEU A 28 -3.11 -4.64 0.67
N THR A 29 -2.27 -5.23 1.52
CA THR A 29 -2.71 -5.90 2.74
C THR A 29 -3.06 -4.89 3.83
N ALA A 30 -4.02 -5.27 4.67
CA ALA A 30 -4.48 -4.42 5.78
C ALA A 30 -3.34 -4.01 6.71
N GLU A 31 -2.38 -4.91 6.97
CA GLU A 31 -1.21 -4.65 7.81
C GLU A 31 -0.32 -3.53 7.23
N ASN A 32 0.00 -3.62 5.93
CA ASN A 32 0.87 -2.66 5.26
C ASN A 32 0.20 -1.26 5.14
N ILE A 33 -1.13 -1.23 5.00
CA ILE A 33 -1.92 0.01 5.06
C ILE A 33 -1.81 0.63 6.46
N VAL A 34 -2.00 -0.17 7.52
CA VAL A 34 -1.94 0.30 8.91
C VAL A 34 -0.54 0.81 9.26
N GLU A 35 0.52 0.13 8.83
CA GLU A 35 1.91 0.59 9.02
C GLU A 35 2.14 1.94 8.33
N LYS A 36 1.80 2.06 7.04
CA LYS A 36 1.95 3.33 6.29
C LYS A 36 1.13 4.46 6.91
N VAL A 37 -0.06 4.19 7.45
CA VAL A 37 -0.87 5.20 8.16
C VAL A 37 -0.17 5.62 9.46
N LYS A 38 0.31 4.67 10.27
CA LYS A 38 1.06 4.96 11.50
C LYS A 38 2.33 5.77 11.24
N GLU A 39 3.08 5.46 10.19
CA GLU A 39 4.22 6.28 9.74
C GLU A 39 3.80 7.70 9.38
N THR A 40 2.70 7.85 8.64
CA THR A 40 2.19 9.16 8.20
C THR A 40 1.78 10.02 9.40
N ILE A 41 1.19 9.40 10.42
CA ILE A 41 0.81 10.07 11.66
C ILE A 41 2.05 10.46 12.49
N LYS A 42 3.09 9.61 12.51
CA LYS A 42 4.36 9.92 13.20
C LYS A 42 5.15 11.07 12.57
N HIS A 43 4.96 11.32 11.28
CA HIS A 43 5.58 12.44 10.57
C HIS A 43 4.78 13.76 10.65
N LYS A 44 3.79 13.82 11.54
CA LYS A 44 3.05 15.03 11.89
C LYS A 44 3.81 15.85 12.93
#